data_AF-A0A7H0MJX9-F1
#
_entry.id   AF-A0A7H0MJX9-F1
#
_cell.length_a   1.000
_cell.length_b   1.000
_cell.length_c   1.000
_cell.angle_alpha   90.00
_cell.angle_beta   90.00
_cell.angle_gamma   90.00
#
_symmetry.space_group_name_H-M   'P 1'
#
loop_
_entity.id
_entity.type
_entity.pdbx_description
1 polymer ?
#
loop_
_entity_poly.entity_id
_entity_poly.type
_entity_poly.pdbx_seq_one_letter_code
_entity_poly.pdbx_strand_id
1 'polypeptide(L)'
;MNRSVVFATGLLTLLPATFSQASESPVYMMSSQVSGDAIMTYESGSSSGGKAYISTASGLSARTLSEIQRDYPKQQGKIKDMESDLEKLGRERDELKRNNDDLSRKVDDMQRSISTLEKQLDELSRKVK
;
A
#
# COMPACT_ATOMS: atom_id res chain seq x y z
N MET A 1 -34.06 -10.80 -38.50
CA MET A 1 -32.94 -9.84 -38.65
C MET A 1 -31.81 -10.30 -37.76
N ASN A 2 -30.78 -10.92 -38.33
CA ASN A 2 -29.66 -11.48 -37.58
C ASN A 2 -28.65 -10.35 -37.34
N ARG A 3 -28.46 -9.96 -36.08
CA ARG A 3 -27.44 -8.99 -35.69
C ARG A 3 -26.16 -9.74 -35.33
N SER A 4 -25.22 -9.79 -36.25
CA SER A 4 -23.85 -10.22 -35.99
C SER A 4 -23.11 -9.11 -35.23
N VAL A 5 -22.76 -9.37 -33.97
CA VAL A 5 -21.89 -8.48 -33.21
C VAL A 5 -20.46 -8.96 -33.44
N VAL A 6 -19.69 -8.17 -34.18
CA VAL A 6 -18.26 -8.40 -34.44
C VAL A 6 -17.49 -7.95 -33.20
N PHE A 7 -16.95 -8.89 -32.43
CA PHE A 7 -15.97 -8.57 -31.39
C PHE A 7 -14.59 -8.42 -32.03
N ALA A 8 -13.91 -7.31 -31.74
CA ALA A 8 -12.52 -7.11 -32.14
C ALA A 8 -11.65 -8.20 -31.50
N THR A 9 -10.96 -8.97 -32.35
CA THR A 9 -10.10 -10.11 -32.02
C THR A 9 -8.86 -9.78 -31.18
N GLY A 10 -8.73 -8.55 -30.67
CA GLY A 10 -7.54 -8.03 -30.00
C GLY A 10 -7.44 -8.33 -28.49
N LEU A 11 -8.49 -8.83 -27.83
CA LEU A 11 -8.48 -9.04 -26.38
C LEU A 11 -8.66 -10.52 -25.96
N LEU A 12 -8.51 -11.46 -26.89
CA LEU A 12 -8.70 -12.90 -26.69
C LEU A 12 -7.39 -13.69 -26.50
N THR A 13 -6.25 -13.03 -26.28
CA THR A 13 -4.91 -13.67 -26.32
C THR A 13 -4.35 -14.12 -24.96
N LEU A 14 -5.18 -14.29 -23.94
CA LEU A 14 -4.76 -14.84 -22.63
C LEU A 14 -5.35 -16.21 -22.31
N LEU A 15 -5.81 -16.94 -23.34
CA LEU A 15 -6.05 -18.38 -23.25
C LEU A 15 -4.70 -19.11 -23.31
N PRO A 16 -4.42 -20.09 -22.43
CA PRO A 16 -3.28 -20.97 -22.58
C PRO A 16 -3.34 -21.64 -23.96
N ALA A 17 -2.28 -21.49 -24.75
CA ALA A 17 -2.14 -22.18 -26.02
C ALA A 17 -2.04 -23.69 -25.79
N THR A 18 -3.16 -24.40 -25.81
CA THR A 18 -3.21 -25.83 -26.14
C THR A 18 -3.98 -25.99 -27.44
N PHE A 19 -3.28 -25.78 -28.55
CA PHE A 19 -3.71 -26.22 -29.87
C PHE A 19 -3.62 -27.74 -29.91
N SER A 20 -4.75 -28.43 -29.68
CA SER A 20 -5.09 -29.74 -30.27
C SER A 20 -6.46 -30.16 -29.76
N GLN A 21 -7.41 -30.32 -30.68
CA GLN A 21 -8.84 -30.61 -30.44
C GLN A 21 -9.61 -29.54 -29.65
N ALA A 22 -9.86 -28.39 -30.28
CA ALA A 22 -11.03 -27.59 -29.89
C ALA A 22 -12.27 -28.29 -30.48
N SER A 23 -12.99 -29.06 -29.65
CA SER A 23 -14.41 -29.24 -29.90
C SER A 23 -15.01 -27.83 -29.95
N GLU A 24 -15.76 -27.49 -31.01
CA GLU A 24 -16.57 -26.27 -31.06
C GLU A 24 -17.64 -26.37 -29.97
N SER A 25 -17.25 -26.13 -28.73
CA SER A 25 -18.15 -26.11 -27.60
C SER A 25 -18.74 -24.70 -27.55
N PRO A 26 -20.04 -24.52 -27.86
CA PRO A 26 -20.65 -23.21 -27.82
C PRO A 26 -20.53 -22.62 -26.42
N VAL A 27 -20.17 -21.34 -26.36
CA VAL A 27 -20.14 -20.55 -25.11
C VAL A 27 -21.50 -19.89 -24.93
N TYR A 28 -22.08 -20.04 -23.75
CA TYR A 28 -23.42 -19.55 -23.45
C TYR A 28 -23.39 -18.32 -22.54
N MET A 29 -24.24 -17.33 -22.82
CA MET A 29 -24.48 -16.21 -21.92
C MET A 29 -25.43 -16.65 -20.80
N MET A 30 -24.99 -16.54 -19.55
CA MET A 30 -25.80 -16.92 -18.39
C MET A 30 -26.81 -15.82 -17.99
N SER A 31 -26.53 -14.55 -18.32
CA SER A 31 -27.40 -13.40 -18.04
C SER A 31 -27.90 -12.73 -19.31
N SER A 32 -29.20 -12.41 -19.38
CA SER A 32 -29.84 -11.77 -20.55
C SER A 32 -29.74 -10.23 -20.57
N GLN A 33 -29.41 -9.59 -19.45
CA GLN A 33 -29.21 -8.16 -19.32
C GLN A 33 -27.73 -7.84 -19.14
N VAL A 34 -27.08 -7.43 -20.22
CA VAL A 34 -25.70 -6.93 -20.20
C VAL A 34 -25.77 -5.41 -20.08
N SER A 35 -25.30 -4.87 -18.94
CA SER A 35 -25.09 -3.43 -18.78
C SER A 35 -23.88 -3.00 -19.62
N GLY A 36 -23.92 -1.79 -20.20
CA GLY A 36 -22.86 -1.29 -21.09
C GLY A 36 -21.48 -1.10 -20.42
N ASP A 37 -21.43 -1.10 -19.09
CA ASP A 37 -20.21 -0.96 -18.28
C ASP A 37 -19.84 -2.26 -17.53
N ALA A 38 -20.50 -3.38 -17.85
CA ALA A 38 -20.28 -4.66 -17.18
C ALA A 38 -18.99 -5.35 -17.64
N ILE A 39 -18.23 -5.89 -16.69
CA ILE A 39 -17.14 -6.82 -16.97
C ILE A 39 -17.70 -8.23 -17.09
N MET A 40 -17.28 -8.96 -18.11
CA MET A 40 -17.72 -10.33 -18.37
C MET A 40 -16.68 -11.31 -17.84
N THR A 41 -17.12 -12.30 -17.06
CA THR A 41 -16.27 -13.35 -16.50
C THR A 41 -16.58 -14.68 -17.15
N TYR A 42 -15.53 -15.46 -17.40
CA TYR A 42 -15.64 -16.83 -17.86
C TYR A 42 -15.66 -17.77 -16.65
N GLU A 43 -16.67 -18.62 -16.57
CA GLU A 43 -16.73 -19.72 -15.63
C GLU A 43 -16.79 -21.04 -16.41
N SER A 44 -15.73 -21.85 -16.31
CA SER A 44 -15.77 -23.23 -16.78
C SER A 44 -16.52 -24.06 -15.75
N GLY A 45 -17.72 -24.51 -16.07
CA GLY A 45 -18.55 -25.24 -15.11
C GLY A 45 -17.91 -26.55 -14.64
N SER A 46 -17.73 -26.68 -13.32
CA SER A 46 -17.51 -27.97 -12.64
C SER A 46 -18.82 -28.78 -12.47
N SER A 47 -19.94 -28.37 -13.07
CA SER A 47 -21.26 -29.02 -12.93
C SER A 47 -21.75 -29.66 -14.25
N SER A 48 -21.78 -31.01 -14.25
CA SER A 48 -22.54 -31.95 -15.10
C SER A 48 -22.86 -31.59 -16.56
N GLY A 49 -21.93 -30.99 -17.32
CA GLY A 49 -22.16 -30.83 -18.76
C GLY A 49 -21.02 -30.29 -19.61
N GLY A 50 -19.87 -29.93 -19.04
CA GLY A 50 -18.70 -29.45 -19.79
C GLY A 50 -18.94 -28.16 -20.59
N LYS A 51 -20.02 -27.42 -20.29
CA LYS A 51 -20.40 -26.20 -21.01
C LYS A 51 -19.67 -24.99 -20.43
N ALA A 52 -19.19 -24.13 -21.32
CA ALA A 52 -18.60 -22.85 -20.99
C ALA A 52 -19.67 -21.76 -20.87
N TYR A 53 -19.62 -20.98 -19.79
CA TYR A 53 -20.53 -19.85 -19.59
C TYR A 53 -19.78 -18.54 -19.40
N ILE A 54 -20.40 -17.47 -19.91
CA ILE A 54 -20.00 -16.09 -19.61
C ILE A 54 -21.13 -15.43 -18.82
N SER A 55 -20.78 -14.75 -17.74
CA SER A 55 -21.67 -14.00 -16.88
C SER A 55 -21.10 -12.60 -16.60
N THR A 56 -21.93 -11.67 -16.16
CA THR A 56 -21.47 -10.37 -15.67
C THR A 56 -20.85 -10.52 -14.29
N ALA A 57 -19.67 -9.94 -14.08
CA ALA A 57 -19.05 -9.84 -12.77
C ALA A 57 -19.99 -9.10 -11.80
N SER A 58 -20.37 -9.74 -10.70
CA SER A 58 -21.15 -9.08 -9.66
C SER A 58 -20.26 -8.06 -8.93
N GLY A 59 -20.65 -6.79 -8.95
CA GLY A 59 -20.00 -5.72 -8.19
C GLY A 59 -18.75 -5.10 -8.84
N LEU A 60 -18.41 -5.44 -10.07
CA LEU A 60 -17.29 -4.85 -10.81
C LEU A 60 -17.77 -4.27 -12.14
N SER A 61 -17.48 -2.98 -12.36
CA SER A 61 -17.73 -2.28 -13.61
C SER A 61 -16.41 -1.76 -14.21
N ALA A 62 -16.38 -1.51 -15.51
CA ALA A 62 -15.18 -1.01 -16.18
C ALA A 62 -14.80 0.39 -15.67
N ARG A 63 -15.78 1.21 -15.31
CA ARG A 63 -15.55 2.49 -14.60
C ARG A 63 -14.84 2.28 -13.25
N THR A 64 -15.36 1.41 -12.37
CA THR A 64 -14.73 1.16 -11.07
C THR A 64 -13.31 0.64 -11.23
N LEU A 65 -13.06 -0.25 -12.20
CA LEU A 65 -11.73 -0.76 -12.50
C LEU A 65 -10.77 0.36 -12.95
N SER A 66 -11.25 1.26 -13.82
CA SER A 66 -10.47 2.40 -14.32
C SER A 66 -10.11 3.38 -13.19
N GLU A 67 -11.03 3.62 -12.26
CA GLU A 67 -10.80 4.45 -11.08
C GLU A 67 -9.75 3.83 -10.17
N ILE A 68 -9.86 2.52 -9.87
CA ILE A 68 -8.88 1.78 -9.09
C ILE A 68 -7.50 1.85 -9.75
N GLN A 69 -7.41 1.59 -11.06
CA GLN A 69 -6.15 1.65 -11.81
C GLN A 69 -5.50 3.03 -11.77
N ARG A 70 -6.30 4.10 -11.79
CA ARG A 70 -5.81 5.48 -11.71
C ARG A 70 -5.35 5.85 -10.31
N ASP A 71 -6.05 5.39 -9.28
CA ASP A 71 -5.85 5.86 -7.91
C ASP A 71 -4.86 4.99 -7.11
N TYR A 72 -4.69 3.72 -7.47
CA TYR A 72 -3.67 2.82 -6.90
C TYR A 72 -2.24 3.40 -6.91
N PRO A 73 -1.67 3.87 -8.04
CA PRO A 73 -0.32 4.42 -8.04
C PRO A 73 -0.19 5.71 -7.21
N LYS A 74 -1.26 6.51 -7.09
CA LYS A 74 -1.27 7.70 -6.24
C LYS A 74 -1.20 7.33 -4.76
N GLN A 75 -1.93 6.28 -4.36
CA GLN A 75 -1.87 5.77 -2.99
C GLN A 75 -0.49 5.19 -2.67
N GLN A 76 0.13 4.46 -3.61
CA GLN A 76 1.52 4.00 -3.48
C GLN A 76 2.50 5.16 -3.30
N GLY A 77 2.34 6.24 -4.07
CA GLY A 77 3.13 7.46 -3.90
C GLY A 77 2.98 8.07 -2.50
N LYS A 78 1.74 8.23 -2.02
CA LYS A 78 1.48 8.74 -0.67
C LYS A 78 2.09 7.87 0.42
N ILE A 79 2.04 6.54 0.28
CA ILE A 79 2.66 5.61 1.24
C ILE A 79 4.16 5.86 1.30
N LYS A 80 4.83 5.94 0.14
CA LYS A 80 6.27 6.21 0.07
C LYS A 80 6.66 7.56 0.68
N ASP A 81 5.85 8.59 0.46
CA ASP A 81 6.08 9.90 1.05
C ASP A 81 5.96 9.85 2.58
N MET A 82 4.93 9.18 3.11
CA MET A 82 4.75 8.97 4.55
C MET A 82 5.90 8.15 5.16
N GLU A 83 6.39 7.11 4.48
CA GLU A 83 7.57 6.35 4.91
C GLU A 83 8.81 7.24 5.02
N SER A 84 9.04 8.10 4.02
CA SER A 84 10.16 9.06 4.04
C SER A 84 10.06 10.05 5.20
N ASP A 85 8.86 10.55 5.50
CA ASP A 85 8.65 11.48 6.60
C ASP A 85 8.81 10.80 7.96
N LEU A 86 8.36 9.55 8.11
CA LEU A 86 8.62 8.74 9.30
C LEU A 86 10.12 8.52 9.54
N GLU A 87 10.89 8.26 8.49
CA GLU A 87 12.35 8.14 8.62
C GLU A 87 13.00 9.44 9.10
N LYS A 88 12.59 10.59 8.55
CA LYS A 88 13.11 11.91 8.98
C LYS A 88 12.80 12.18 10.44
N LEU A 89 11.54 11.96 10.86
CA LEU A 89 11.13 12.10 12.26
C LEU A 89 11.89 11.14 13.18
N GLY A 90 12.18 9.93 12.72
CA GLY A 90 13.02 8.97 13.44
C GLY A 90 14.42 9.50 13.70
N ARG A 91 15.06 10.10 12.69
CA ARG A 91 16.39 10.72 12.82
C ARG A 91 16.37 11.93 13.74
N GLU A 92 15.39 12.82 13.59
CA GLU A 92 15.24 13.99 14.46
C GLU A 92 15.05 13.59 15.93
N ARG A 93 14.23 12.56 16.19
CA ARG A 93 14.05 11.99 17.53
C ARG A 93 15.37 11.49 18.12
N ASP A 94 16.17 10.79 17.32
CA ASP A 94 17.46 10.25 17.77
C ASP A 94 18.48 11.37 18.06
N GLU A 95 18.49 12.44 17.26
CA GLU A 95 19.29 13.64 17.50
C GLU A 95 18.89 14.36 18.79
N LEU A 96 17.58 14.59 18.99
CA LEU A 96 17.06 15.20 20.22
C LEU A 96 17.41 14.36 21.45
N LYS A 97 17.38 13.03 21.35
CA LYS A 97 17.78 12.14 22.43
C LYS A 97 19.25 12.33 22.80
N ARG A 98 20.15 12.38 21.81
CA ARG A 98 21.58 12.63 22.06
C ARG A 98 21.83 13.99 22.70
N ASN A 99 21.17 15.03 22.20
CA ASN A 99 21.27 16.38 22.76
C ASN A 99 20.81 16.43 24.22
N ASN A 100 19.75 15.69 24.56
CA ASN A 100 19.27 15.58 25.94
C ASN A 100 20.28 14.86 26.84
N ASP A 101 20.85 13.74 26.37
CA ASP A 101 21.88 13.00 27.11
C ASP A 101 23.12 13.89 27.38
N ASP A 102 23.55 14.69 26.40
CA ASP A 102 24.68 15.61 26.55
C ASP A 102 24.36 16.77 27.50
N LEU A 103 23.14 17.32 27.46
CA LEU A 103 22.68 18.32 28.42
C LEU A 103 22.65 17.76 29.85
N SER A 104 22.19 16.51 30.02
CA SER A 104 22.18 15.85 31.32
C SER A 104 23.59 15.73 31.90
N ARG A 105 24.57 15.33 31.09
CA ARG A 105 25.98 15.27 31.52
C ARG A 105 26.52 16.64 31.92
N LYS A 106 26.18 17.67 31.16
CA LYS A 106 26.60 19.04 31.48
C LYS A 106 26.01 19.53 32.81
N VAL A 107 24.77 19.17 33.11
CA VAL A 107 24.14 19.44 34.40
C VAL A 107 24.90 18.74 35.53
N ASP A 108 25.24 17.46 35.38
CA ASP A 108 25.99 16.71 36.38
C ASP A 108 27.37 17.34 36.66
N ASP A 109 28.08 17.76 35.61
CA ASP A 109 29.39 18.41 35.74
C ASP A 109 29.29 19.79 36.42
N MET A 110 28.25 20.55 36.12
CA MET A 110 27.96 21.80 36.81
C MET A 110 27.66 21.57 38.29
N GLN A 111 26.88 20.54 38.64
CA GLN A 111 26.59 20.20 40.04
C GLN A 111 27.86 19.85 40.81
N ARG A 112 28.77 19.06 40.22
CA ARG A 112 30.08 18.75 40.83
C ARG A 112 30.93 20.00 41.04
N SER A 113 30.92 20.92 40.08
CA SER A 113 31.65 22.18 40.15
C SER A 113 31.11 23.06 41.28
N ILE A 114 29.78 23.17 41.41
CA ILE A 114 29.11 23.87 42.50
C ILE A 114 29.51 23.28 43.85
N SER A 115 29.41 21.95 44.02
CA SER A 115 29.80 21.30 45.28
C SER A 115 31.28 21.51 45.64
N THR A 116 32.15 21.66 44.65
CA THR A 116 33.57 21.99 44.90
C THR A 116 33.71 23.42 45.40
N LEU A 117 33.04 24.38 44.74
CA LEU A 117 33.06 25.79 45.13
C LEU A 117 32.47 26.01 46.53
N GLU A 118 31.37 25.32 46.87
CA GLU A 118 30.77 25.36 48.21
C GLU A 118 31.77 24.93 49.29
N LYS A 119 32.51 23.84 49.07
CA LYS A 119 33.56 23.38 50.00
C LYS A 119 34.69 24.38 50.15
N GLN A 120 35.13 25.00 49.05
CA GLN A 120 36.17 26.02 49.09
C GLN A 120 35.71 27.28 49.85
N LEU A 121 34.46 27.68 49.65
CA LEU A 121 33.86 28.80 50.37
C LEU A 121 33.76 28.52 51.87
N ASP A 122 33.34 27.31 52.26
CA ASP A 122 33.28 26.88 53.66
C ASP A 122 34.66 26.88 54.31
N GLU A 123 35.69 26.38 53.62
CA GLU A 123 37.07 26.39 54.13
C GLU A 123 37.58 27.81 54.32
N LEU A 124 37.34 28.71 53.36
CA LEU A 124 37.74 30.10 53.46
C LEU A 124 37.00 30.82 54.60
N SER A 125 35.70 30.59 54.74
CA SER A 125 34.88 31.13 55.83
C SER A 125 35.40 30.73 57.21
N ARG A 126 35.95 29.51 57.34
CA ARG A 126 36.60 29.05 58.58
C ARG A 126 37.96 29.69 58.84
N LYS A 127 38.71 30.06 57.79
CA LYS A 127 40.04 30.71 57.93
C LYS A 127 39.96 32.20 58.27
N VAL A 128 38.87 32.85 57.90
CA VAL A 128 38.66 34.30 58.11
C VAL A 128 37.96 34.60 59.45
N LYS A 129 37.39 33.58 60.10
CA LYS A 129 36.89 33.65 61.49
C LYS A 129 38.01 33.43 62.49
#